data_AF-A0A2Z6AB04-F1
#
_entry.id   AF-A0A2Z6AB04-F1
#
_cell.length_a   1.000
_cell.length_b   1.000
_cell.length_c   1.000
_cell.angle_alpha   90.00
_cell.angle_beta   90.00
_cell.angle_gamma   90.00
#
_symmetry.space_group_name_H-M   'P 1'
#
loop_
_entity.id
_entity.type
_entity.pdbx_description
1 polymer ?
#
loop_
_entity_poly.entity_id
_entity_poly.type
_entity_poly.pdbx_seq_one_letter_code
_entity_poly.pdbx_strand_id
1 'polypeptide(L)' 'MTPNLASFVRANQTMPVIKGRAIGQGGRGAVYTLSDGKAYTLTRDECEAMPSHLPWWKGLEG' A
#
# COMPACT_ATOMS: atom_id res chain seq x y z
N MET A 1 8.23 -8.88 8.39
CA MET A 1 7.10 -8.60 7.47
C MET A 1 5.84 -9.19 8.08
N THR A 2 4.76 -8.40 8.23
CA THR A 2 3.48 -8.86 8.79
C THR A 2 2.69 -9.70 7.78
N PRO A 3 1.72 -10.53 8.21
CA PRO A 3 0.87 -11.30 7.30
C PRO A 3 0.07 -10.42 6.31
N ASN A 4 -0.34 -9.24 6.75
CA ASN A 4 -1.09 -8.28 5.93
C ASN A 4 -0.20 -7.67 4.83
N LEU A 5 1.00 -7.18 5.19
CA LEU A 5 1.97 -6.67 4.22
C LEU A 5 2.38 -7.75 3.21
N ALA A 6 2.65 -8.99 3.66
CA ALA A 6 2.96 -10.10 2.76
C ALA A 6 1.82 -10.39 1.77
N SER A 7 0.58 -10.34 2.24
CA SER A 7 -0.61 -10.57 1.41
C SER A 7 -0.80 -9.45 0.38
N PHE A 8 -0.61 -8.20 0.79
CA PHE A 8 -0.64 -7.05 -0.12
C PHE A 8 0.45 -7.15 -1.19
N VAL A 9 1.70 -7.42 -0.80
CA VAL A 9 2.84 -7.57 -1.73
C VAL A 9 2.54 -8.63 -2.77
N ARG A 10 2.07 -9.81 -2.34
CA ARG A 10 1.72 -10.91 -3.24
C ARG A 10 0.56 -10.55 -4.19
N ALA A 11 -0.46 -9.85 -3.68
CA ALA A 11 -1.57 -9.41 -4.52
C ALA A 11 -1.14 -8.33 -5.53
N ASN A 12 -0.26 -7.41 -5.13
CA ASN A 12 0.24 -6.34 -5.99
C ASN A 12 1.16 -6.86 -7.13
N GLN A 13 1.74 -8.06 -6.99
CA GLN A 13 2.51 -8.70 -8.06
C GLN A 13 1.64 -9.13 -9.25
N THR A 14 0.35 -9.39 -9.02
CA THR A 14 -0.58 -9.85 -10.07
C THR A 14 -1.64 -8.81 -10.42
N MET A 15 -1.97 -7.93 -9.48
CA MET A 15 -3.00 -6.90 -9.62
C MET A 15 -2.41 -5.55 -9.23
N PRO A 16 -2.19 -4.61 -10.16
CA PRO A 16 -1.58 -3.33 -9.83
C PRO A 16 -2.48 -2.49 -8.90
N VAL A 17 -1.85 -1.68 -8.05
CA VAL A 17 -2.56 -0.65 -7.29
C VAL A 17 -3.12 0.42 -8.23
N ILE A 18 -4.42 0.72 -8.11
CA ILE A 18 -5.12 1.76 -8.88
C ILE A 18 -5.52 2.97 -8.03
N LYS A 19 -5.58 2.82 -6.71
CA LYS A 19 -5.91 3.91 -5.78
C LYS A 19 -5.21 3.73 -4.44
N GLY A 20 -4.99 4.82 -3.74
CA GLY A 20 -4.15 4.92 -2.56
C GLY A 20 -4.52 6.18 -1.81
N ARG A 21 -4.61 6.09 -0.49
CA ARG A 21 -4.87 7.26 0.37
C ARG A 21 -4.11 7.12 1.68
N ALA A 22 -3.50 8.19 2.14
CA ALA A 22 -2.94 8.26 3.47
C ALA A 22 -4.05 8.20 4.54
N ILE A 23 -3.75 7.61 5.70
CA ILE A 23 -4.65 7.55 6.85
C ILE A 23 -4.19 8.55 7.90
N GLY A 24 -5.09 9.48 8.27
CA GLY A 24 -4.84 10.53 9.25
C GLY A 24 -3.92 11.65 8.74
N GLN A 25 -3.90 12.78 9.46
CA GLN A 25 -2.87 13.80 9.25
C GLN A 25 -1.51 13.24 9.68
N GLY A 26 -0.58 13.07 8.74
CA GLY A 26 0.82 12.74 9.05
C GLY A 26 1.23 11.26 8.99
N GLY A 27 0.51 10.41 8.25
CA GLY A 27 1.04 9.09 7.87
C GLY A 27 0.90 8.00 8.94
N ARG A 28 -0.30 7.81 9.50
CA ARG A 28 -0.60 6.64 10.37
C ARG A 28 -0.64 5.32 9.58
N GLY A 29 -0.59 5.41 8.25
CA GLY A 29 -0.68 4.29 7.32
C GLY A 29 -1.27 4.75 6.00
N ALA A 30 -1.62 3.80 5.16
CA ALA A 30 -2.26 4.05 3.88
C ALA A 30 -3.24 2.93 3.53
N VAL A 31 -4.31 3.27 2.82
CA VAL A 31 -5.20 2.28 2.17
C VAL A 31 -4.84 2.23 0.70
N TYR A 32 -4.58 1.05 0.16
CA TYR A 32 -4.31 0.78 -1.26
C TYR A 32 -5.42 -0.07 -1.86
N THR A 33 -5.95 0.31 -3.02
CA THR A 33 -6.95 -0.45 -3.77
C THR A 33 -6.30 -1.00 -5.03
N LEU A 34 -6.41 -2.31 -5.23
CA LEU A 34 -5.92 -3.01 -6.42
C LEU A 34 -6.95 -2.99 -7.55
N SER A 35 -6.50 -3.30 -8.77
CA SER A 35 -7.36 -3.35 -9.96
C SER A 35 -8.52 -4.35 -9.88
N ASP A 36 -8.42 -5.35 -9.00
CA ASP A 36 -9.50 -6.31 -8.72
C ASP A 36 -10.56 -5.77 -7.73
N GLY A 37 -10.42 -4.51 -7.28
CA GLY A 37 -11.31 -3.85 -6.34
C GLY A 37 -10.99 -4.13 -4.86
N LYS A 38 -10.03 -5.02 -4.54
CA LYS A 38 -9.65 -5.26 -3.14
C LYS A 38 -8.88 -4.09 -2.57
N ALA A 39 -9.18 -3.75 -1.32
CA ALA A 39 -8.47 -2.73 -0.56
C ALA A 39 -7.66 -3.36 0.58
N TYR A 40 -6.41 -2.92 0.72
CA TYR A 40 -5.49 -3.27 1.79
C TYR A 40 -5.19 -2.03 2.60
N THR A 41 -5.39 -2.11 3.91
CA THR A 41 -4.97 -1.06 4.85
C THR A 41 -3.63 -1.47 5.42
N LEU A 42 -2.60 -0.66 5.20
CA LEU A 42 -1.29 -0.83 5.79
C LEU A 42 -1.08 0.20 6.90
N THR A 43 -0.47 -0.22 8.00
CA THR A 43 0.00 0.70 9.04
C THR A 43 1.21 1.51 8.56
N ARG A 44 1.62 2.51 9.34
CA ARG A 44 2.85 3.25 9.09
C ARG A 44 4.07 2.32 8.98
N ASP A 45 4.29 1.44 9.96
CA ASP A 45 5.41 0.49 9.96
C ASP A 45 5.37 -0.44 8.74
N GLU A 46 4.18 -0.87 8.30
CA GLU A 46 4.04 -1.70 7.10
C GLU A 46 4.34 -0.92 5.82
N CYS A 47 4.02 0.38 5.78
CA CYS A 47 4.40 1.25 4.67
C CYS A 47 5.92 1.48 4.63
N GLU A 48 6.55 1.68 5.79
CA GLU A 48 8.01 1.86 5.92
C GLU A 48 8.78 0.57 5.60
N ALA A 49 8.21 -0.60 5.92
CA ALA A 49 8.77 -1.92 5.62
C ALA A 49 8.47 -2.41 4.19
N MET A 50 7.85 -1.60 3.35
CA MET A 50 7.45 -2.00 2.01
C MET A 50 8.68 -2.21 1.10
N PRO A 51 8.73 -3.29 0.30
CA PRO A 51 9.86 -3.52 -0.60
C PRO A 51 10.05 -2.37 -1.59
N SER A 52 11.29 -1.89 -1.74
CA SER A 52 11.63 -0.75 -2.61
C SER A 52 11.40 -0.97 -4.10
N HIS A 53 11.29 -2.23 -4.54
CA HIS A 53 11.03 -2.59 -5.93
C HIS A 53 9.55 -2.55 -6.31
N LEU A 54 8.64 -2.51 -5.33
CA LEU A 54 7.23 -2.28 -5.62
C LEU A 54 7.06 -0.80 -5.95
N PRO A 55 6.19 -0.45 -6.92
CA PRO A 55 5.95 0.93 -7.28
C PRO A 55 5.50 1.68 -6.02
N TRP A 56 6.40 2.51 -5.49
CA TRP A 56 6.04 3.49 -4.48
C TRP A 56 4.93 4.33 -5.08
N TRP A 57 3.89 4.57 -4.30
CA TRP A 57 2.92 5.62 -4.56
C TRP A 57 3.63 6.98 -4.48
N LYS A 58 4.47 7.31 -5.47
CA LYS A 58 5.15 8.59 -5.69
C LYS A 58 4.18 9.67 -6.21
N GLY A 59 2.93 9.64 -5.75
CA GLY A 59 1.82 10.36 -6.37
C GLY A 59 0.93 11.13 -5.39
N LEU A 60 1.49 11.65 -4.29
CA LEU A 60 0.82 12.64 -3.43
C LEU A 60 1.74 13.86 -3.20
N GLU A 61 2.48 14.27 -4.22
CA GLU A 61 2.75 15.70 -4.40
C GLU A 61 1.53 16.29 -5.11
N GLY A 62 0.52 16.63 -4.31
CA GLY A 62 -0.75 17.24 -4.72
C GLY A 62 -1.45 17.81 -3.51
#